data_AF-A0A970GKZ7-F1
#
_entry.id   AF-A0A970GKZ7-F1
#
_cell.length_a   1.000
_cell.length_b   1.000
_cell.length_c   1.000
_cell.angle_alpha   90.00
_cell.angle_beta   90.00
_cell.angle_gamma   90.00
#
_symmetry.space_group_name_H-M   'P 1'
#
loop_
_entity.id
_entity.type
_entity.pdbx_description
1 polymer ?
#
loop_
_entity_poly.entity_id
_entity_poly.type
_entity_poly.pdbx_seq_one_letter_code
_entity_poly.pdbx_strand_id
1 'polypeptide(L)' 'MVKVNKVVLAYSGGLDTSVIIPWLKENYDCEVIAA' A
#
# COMPACT_ATOMS: atom_id res chain seq x y z
N MET A 1 -2.27 -20.29 -1.18
CA MET A 1 -2.22 -19.01 -0.45
C MET A 1 -2.71 -17.92 -1.39
N VAL A 2 -3.56 -17.00 -0.92
CA VAL A 2 -4.12 -15.94 -1.77
C VAL A 2 -3.05 -14.85 -1.98
N LYS A 3 -2.73 -14.53 -3.23
CA LYS A 3 -1.83 -13.40 -3.55
C LYS A 3 -2.61 -12.10 -3.44
N VAL A 4 -2.09 -11.13 -2.69
CA VAL A 4 -2.67 -9.78 -2.62
C VAL A 4 -2.26 -9.05 -3.90
N ASN A 5 -3.21 -8.82 -4.80
CA ASN A 5 -2.92 -8.18 -6.09
C ASN A 5 -3.06 -6.65 -6.03
N LYS A 6 -3.95 -6.14 -5.18
CA LYS A 6 -4.30 -4.72 -5.10
C LYS A 6 -4.72 -4.32 -3.68
N VAL A 7 -4.27 -3.15 -3.23
CA VAL A 7 -4.62 -2.53 -1.95
C VAL A 7 -5.14 -1.12 -2.22
N VAL A 8 -6.27 -0.76 -1.61
CA VAL A 8 -6.77 0.61 -1.56
C VAL A 8 -6.43 1.17 -0.18
N LEU A 9 -5.59 2.21 -0.16
CA LEU A 9 -5.10 2.85 1.05
C LEU A 9 -5.82 4.18 1.25
N ALA A 10 -6.48 4.35 2.39
CA ALA A 10 -6.93 5.66 2.85
C ALA A 10 -5.69 6.51 3.17
N TYR A 11 -5.40 7.48 2.33
CA TYR A 11 -4.16 8.23 2.33
C TYR A 11 -4.40 9.67 2.75
N SER A 12 -3.90 10.04 3.93
CA SER A 12 -4.06 11.39 4.48
C SER A 12 -3.00 12.38 4.01
N GLY A 13 -1.94 11.91 3.35
CA GLY A 13 -0.75 12.72 3.06
C GLY A 13 0.24 12.84 4.23
N GLY A 14 -0.07 12.22 5.38
CA GLY A 14 0.84 12.15 6.52
C GLY A 14 2.06 11.27 6.26
N LEU A 15 3.10 11.45 7.07
CA LEU A 15 4.33 10.65 7.02
C LEU A 15 4.02 9.15 7.07
N ASP A 16 3.18 8.72 8.01
CA ASP A 16 2.85 7.31 8.20
C ASP A 16 2.18 6.71 6.96
N THR A 17 1.20 7.42 6.41
CA THR A 17 0.50 6.99 5.18
C THR A 17 1.39 7.04 3.94
N SER A 18 2.46 7.85 3.96
CA SER A 18 3.43 7.94 2.88
C SER A 18 4.44 6.79 2.94
N VAL A 19 4.92 6.46 4.15
CA VAL A 19 5.92 5.42 4.38
C VAL A 19 5.34 4.01 4.20
N ILE A 20 4.05 3.82 4.47
CA ILE A 20 3.44 2.49 4.32
C ILE A 20 3.27 2.06 2.84
N ILE A 21 3.23 2.99 1.88
CA ILE A 21 3.09 2.70 0.45
C ILE A 21 4.25 1.84 -0.08
N PRO A 22 5.54 2.24 0.03
CA PRO A 22 6.65 1.40 -0.42
C PRO A 22 6.73 0.08 0.36
N TRP A 23 6.45 0.10 1.66
CA TRP A 23 6.44 -1.12 2.48
C TRP A 23 5.43 -2.17 1.97
N LEU A 24 4.21 -1.74 1.62
CA LEU A 24 3.18 -2.62 1.06
C LEU A 24 3.60 -3.21 -0.30
N LYS A 25 4.26 -2.40 -1.15
CA LYS A 25 4.75 -2.87 -2.45
C LYS A 25 5.86 -3.92 -2.28
N GLU A 26 6.79 -3.71 -1.36
CA GLU A 26 7.91 -4.63 -1.10
C GLU A 26 7.48 -5.94 -0.45
N ASN A 27 6.55 -5.88 0.51
CA ASN A 27 6.14 -7.05 1.29
C ASN A 27 5.09 -7.91 0.61
N TYR A 28 4.26 -7.30 -0.25
CA TYR A 28 3.13 -8.00 -0.88
C TYR A 28 3.20 -8.07 -2.40
N ASP A 29 4.18 -7.44 -3.06
CA ASP A 29 4.29 -7.39 -4.53
C ASP A 29 2.94 -7.03 -5.18
N CYS A 30 2.34 -5.94 -4.69
CA CYS A 30 0.97 -5.54 -5.00
C CYS A 30 0.84 -4.10 -5.50
N GLU A 31 -0.21 -3.83 -6.25
CA GLU A 31 -0.59 -2.48 -6.66
C GLU A 31 -1.23 -1.74 -5.47
N VAL A 32 -0.77 -0.52 -5.18
CA VAL A 32 -1.34 0.32 -4.11
C VAL A 32 -1.98 1.56 -4.71
N ILE A 33 -3.27 1.74 -4.47
CA ILE A 33 -4.05 2.93 -4.84
C ILE A 33 -4.27 3.76 -3.59
N ALA A 34 -3.76 4.98 -3.57
CA ALA A 34 -4.00 5.95 -2.51
C ALA A 34 -5.28 6.74 -2.82
N ALA A 35 -6.19 6.84 -1.84
CA ALA A 35 -7.45 7.56 -1.93
C ALA A 35 -7.64 8.51 -0.73
#